data_AF-A0A7K0DDU0-F1
#
_entry.id   AF-A0A7K0DDU0-F1
#
_cell.length_a   1.000
_cell.length_b   1.000
_cell.length_c   1.000
_cell.angle_alpha   90.00
_cell.angle_beta   90.00
_cell.angle_gamma   90.00
#
_symmetry.space_group_name_H-M   'P 1'
#
loop_
_entity.id
_entity.type
_entity.pdbx_description
1 polymer ?
#
loop_
_entity_poly.entity_id
_entity_poly.type
_entity_poly.pdbx_seq_one_letter_code
_entity_poly.pdbx_strand_id
1 'polypeptide(L)'
;MTQPAIETFHRNDARMLDTAEGVLVALRRYSPADAFAEILETARQHRVPALSLARALVELAGAEPPVDAVDGSAAAARSAWGHLLARPADVPAPA
;
A
#
# COMPACT_ATOMS: atom_id res chain seq x y z
N MET A 1 -22.44 -26.74 13.63
CA MET A 1 -22.54 -25.35 13.17
C MET A 1 -21.12 -24.84 13.02
N THR A 2 -20.52 -24.91 11.83
CA THR A 2 -19.09 -24.65 11.65
C THR A 2 -18.88 -23.74 10.46
N GLN A 3 -18.77 -22.44 10.69
CA GLN A 3 -18.09 -21.53 9.75
C GLN A 3 -17.39 -20.41 10.53
N PRO A 4 -16.05 -20.45 10.67
CA PRO A 4 -15.26 -19.27 11.08
C PRO A 4 -14.23 -18.79 10.02
N ALA A 5 -14.21 -19.36 8.81
CA ALA A 5 -13.18 -19.01 7.83
C ALA A 5 -13.46 -17.68 7.10
N ILE A 6 -14.68 -17.46 6.60
CA ILE A 6 -15.00 -16.31 5.73
C ILE A 6 -14.89 -14.96 6.48
N GLU A 7 -15.17 -14.93 7.78
CA GLU A 7 -15.16 -13.70 8.59
C GLU A 7 -13.74 -13.19 8.90
N THR A 8 -12.76 -14.10 8.92
CA THR A 8 -11.36 -13.76 9.26
C THR A 8 -10.63 -13.10 8.09
N PHE A 9 -10.89 -13.55 6.86
CA PHE A 9 -10.27 -12.99 5.66
C PHE A 9 -10.62 -11.52 5.48
N HIS A 10 -11.91 -11.18 5.51
CA HIS A 10 -12.38 -9.79 5.37
C HIS A 10 -11.82 -8.85 6.45
N ARG A 11 -11.61 -9.35 7.67
CA ARG A 11 -10.99 -8.56 8.75
C ARG A 11 -9.51 -8.30 8.50
N ASN A 12 -8.80 -9.26 7.91
CA ASN A 12 -7.40 -9.09 7.54
C ASN A 12 -7.28 -8.11 6.36
N ASP A 13 -8.17 -8.24 5.38
CA ASP A 13 -8.22 -7.36 4.21
C ASP A 13 -8.52 -5.90 4.59
N ALA A 14 -9.47 -5.69 5.49
CA ALA A 14 -9.79 -4.37 6.03
C ALA A 14 -8.59 -3.75 6.77
N ARG A 15 -7.92 -4.53 7.64
CA ARG A 15 -6.71 -4.06 8.35
C ARG A 15 -5.58 -3.68 7.39
N MET A 16 -5.43 -4.40 6.28
CA MET A 16 -4.43 -4.09 5.27
C MET A 16 -4.71 -2.75 4.60
N LEU A 17 -5.98 -2.48 4.27
CA LEU A 17 -6.42 -1.19 3.74
C LEU A 17 -6.22 -0.06 4.77
N ASP A 18 -6.64 -0.25 6.03
CA ASP A 18 -6.43 0.72 7.11
C ASP A 18 -4.93 1.09 7.26
N THR A 19 -4.04 0.09 7.10
CA THR A 19 -2.59 0.30 7.19
C THR A 19 -2.07 1.11 5.99
N ALA A 20 -2.50 0.77 4.78
CA ALA A 20 -2.14 1.48 3.56
C ALA A 20 -2.62 2.94 3.59
N GLU A 21 -3.85 3.19 4.07
CA GLU A 21 -4.37 4.53 4.32
C GLU A 21 -3.48 5.29 5.30
N GLY A 22 -3.11 4.66 6.43
CA GLY A 22 -2.22 5.26 7.42
C GLY A 22 -0.86 5.68 6.84
N VAL A 23 -0.30 4.89 5.92
CA VAL A 23 0.94 5.24 5.21
C VAL A 23 0.75 6.51 4.37
N LEU A 24 -0.32 6.61 3.57
CA LEU A 24 -0.58 7.81 2.75
C LEU A 24 -0.92 9.04 3.59
N VAL A 25 -1.69 8.87 4.66
CA VAL A 25 -1.97 9.94 5.64
C VAL A 25 -0.66 10.48 6.21
N ALA A 26 0.27 9.62 6.60
CA ALA A 26 1.56 10.03 7.14
C ALA A 26 2.46 10.75 6.10
N LEU A 27 2.48 10.25 4.85
CA LEU A 27 3.35 10.80 3.79
C LEU A 27 2.82 12.09 3.18
N ARG A 28 1.51 12.21 2.95
CA ARG A 28 0.89 13.33 2.23
C ARG A 28 0.03 14.25 3.10
N ARG A 29 -0.14 13.91 4.39
CA ARG A 29 -1.05 14.60 5.34
C ARG A 29 -2.51 14.60 4.87
N TYR A 30 -2.91 13.51 4.23
CA TYR A 30 -4.28 13.32 3.77
C TYR A 30 -5.24 12.97 4.92
N SER A 31 -6.53 13.18 4.67
CA SER A 31 -7.56 12.54 5.51
C SER A 31 -7.68 11.05 5.12
N PRO A 32 -8.12 10.16 6.02
CA PRO A 32 -8.28 8.73 5.70
C PRO A 32 -9.13 8.48 4.45
N ALA A 33 -10.22 9.25 4.29
CA ALA A 33 -11.09 9.16 3.12
C ALA A 33 -10.38 9.53 1.81
N ASP A 34 -9.50 10.54 1.82
CA ASP A 34 -8.74 10.95 0.64
C ASP A 34 -7.65 9.92 0.30
N ALA A 35 -7.01 9.33 1.32
CA ALA A 35 -6.06 8.25 1.15
C ALA A 35 -6.71 7.01 0.51
N PHE A 36 -7.89 6.61 0.99
CA PHE A 36 -8.64 5.51 0.41
C PHE A 36 -9.05 5.79 -1.05
N ALA A 37 -9.50 7.02 -1.34
CA ALA A 37 -9.85 7.43 -2.69
C ALA A 37 -8.64 7.38 -3.64
N GLU A 38 -7.46 7.81 -3.20
CA GLU A 38 -6.22 7.74 -3.99
C GLU A 38 -5.81 6.29 -4.29
N ILE A 39 -5.93 5.39 -3.31
CA ILE A 39 -5.69 3.95 -3.52
C ILE A 39 -6.65 3.38 -4.58
N LEU A 40 -7.93 3.72 -4.47
CA LEU A 40 -8.94 3.23 -5.41
C LEU A 40 -8.75 3.79 -6.82
N GLU A 41 -8.41 5.08 -6.94
CA GLU A 41 -8.13 5.71 -8.22
C GLU A 41 -6.91 5.07 -8.90
N THR A 42 -5.82 4.89 -8.15
CA THR A 42 -4.59 4.26 -8.64
C THR A 42 -4.85 2.82 -9.07
N ALA A 43 -5.62 2.05 -8.29
CA ALA A 43 -6.02 0.69 -8.64
C ALA A 43 -6.80 0.64 -9.97
N ARG A 44 -7.72 1.59 -10.17
CA ARG A 44 -8.49 1.71 -11.42
C ARG A 44 -7.63 2.10 -12.62
N GLN A 45 -6.70 3.04 -12.44
CA GLN A 45 -5.79 3.48 -13.51
C GLN A 45 -4.87 2.34 -13.97
N HIS A 46 -4.35 1.55 -13.04
CA HIS A 46 -3.45 0.43 -13.31
C HIS A 46 -4.16 -0.91 -13.56
N ARG A 47 -5.49 -0.95 -13.44
CA ARG A 47 -6.34 -2.15 -13.57
C ARG A 47 -5.91 -3.30 -12.66
N VAL A 48 -5.56 -2.97 -11.42
CA VAL A 48 -5.14 -3.93 -10.40
C VAL A 48 -6.15 -3.97 -9.24
N PRO A 49 -6.24 -5.08 -8.48
CA PRO A 49 -7.09 -5.13 -7.31
C PRO A 49 -6.62 -4.14 -6.23
N ALA A 50 -7.53 -3.35 -5.66
CA ALA A 50 -7.20 -2.35 -4.64
C ALA A 50 -6.53 -2.95 -3.41
N LEU A 51 -6.95 -4.15 -2.99
CA LEU A 51 -6.33 -4.86 -1.87
C LEU A 51 -4.90 -5.31 -2.18
N SER A 52 -4.65 -5.83 -3.39
CA SER A 52 -3.29 -6.18 -3.83
C SER A 52 -2.39 -4.96 -3.92
N LEU A 53 -2.94 -3.82 -4.35
CA LEU A 53 -2.25 -2.55 -4.38
C LEU A 53 -1.95 -2.01 -2.97
N ALA A 54 -2.91 -2.08 -2.05
CA ALA A 54 -2.73 -1.69 -0.65
C ALA A 54 -1.65 -2.52 0.03
N ARG A 55 -1.66 -3.84 -0.16
CA ARG A 55 -0.58 -4.72 0.31
C ARG A 55 0.75 -4.33 -0.31
N ALA A 56 0.83 -4.15 -1.62
CA ALA A 56 2.05 -3.70 -2.28
C ALA A 56 2.58 -2.36 -1.76
N LEU A 57 1.70 -1.43 -1.38
CA LEU A 57 2.08 -0.16 -0.76
C LEU A 57 2.65 -0.36 0.66
N VAL A 58 2.01 -1.18 1.48
CA VAL A 58 2.49 -1.49 2.83
C VAL A 58 3.85 -2.18 2.77
N GLU A 59 4.04 -3.14 1.86
CA GLU A 59 5.33 -3.79 1.63
C GLU A 59 6.39 -2.80 1.13
N LEU A 60 6.01 -1.86 0.24
CA LEU A 60 6.90 -0.81 -0.25
C LEU A 60 7.34 0.17 0.85
N ALA A 61 6.47 0.41 1.85
CA ALA A 61 6.76 1.26 3.01
C ALA A 61 7.51 0.51 4.12
N GLY A 62 7.32 -0.81 4.20
CA GLY A 62 8.00 -1.70 5.13
C GLY A 62 9.44 -2.02 4.72
N ALA A 63 10.18 -2.63 5.65
CA ALA A 63 11.50 -3.19 5.40
C ALA A 63 11.47 -4.70 5.13
N GLU A 64 10.28 -5.31 5.14
CA GLU A 64 10.09 -6.75 4.98
C GLU A 64 10.03 -7.14 3.49
N PRO A 65 10.47 -8.36 3.13
CA PRO A 65 10.49 -8.80 1.74
C PRO A 65 9.06 -8.96 1.19
N PRO A 66 8.80 -8.52 -0.06
CA PRO A 66 7.46 -8.46 -0.62
C PRO A 66 6.79 -9.84 -0.63
N VAL A 67 5.74 -9.98 0.17
CA VAL A 67 4.89 -11.18 0.17
C VAL A 67 3.95 -11.10 -1.04
N ASP A 68 4.33 -11.76 -2.14
CA ASP A 68 3.50 -12.11 -3.31
C ASP A 68 2.51 -11.02 -3.77
N ALA A 69 2.99 -9.79 -3.98
CA ALA A 69 2.21 -8.82 -4.73
C ALA A 69 2.26 -9.23 -6.21
N VAL A 70 1.11 -9.53 -6.82
CA VAL A 70 1.00 -9.77 -8.27
C VAL A 70 1.73 -8.65 -9.00
N ASP A 71 2.68 -8.97 -9.89
CA ASP A 71 3.70 -8.05 -10.41
C ASP A 71 3.17 -6.66 -10.82
N GLY A 72 1.95 -6.60 -11.40
CA GLY A 72 1.30 -5.35 -11.77
C GLY A 72 0.98 -4.41 -10.60
N SER A 73 0.65 -4.93 -9.42
CA SER A 73 0.30 -4.14 -8.22
C SER A 73 1.55 -3.53 -7.58
N ALA A 74 2.65 -4.29 -7.52
CA ALA A 74 3.93 -3.79 -7.03
C ALA A 74 4.50 -2.70 -7.94
N ALA A 75 4.44 -2.90 -9.26
CA ALA A 75 4.83 -1.89 -10.23
C ALA A 75 3.97 -0.63 -10.13
N ALA A 76 2.65 -0.78 -9.99
CA ALA A 76 1.72 0.34 -9.80
C ALA A 76 2.02 1.12 -8.51
N ALA A 77 2.19 0.44 -7.37
CA ALA A 77 2.51 1.08 -6.10
C ALA A 77 3.84 1.85 -6.16
N ARG A 78 4.87 1.26 -6.79
CA ARG A 78 6.16 1.91 -6.97
C ARG A 78 6.08 3.13 -7.90
N SER A 79 5.30 3.04 -8.97
CA SER A 79 5.06 4.14 -9.90
C SER A 79 4.32 5.30 -9.24
N ALA A 80 3.29 5.01 -8.44
CA ALA A 80 2.46 6.03 -7.81
C ALA A 80 3.13 6.67 -6.59
N TRP A 81 3.68 5.86 -5.68
CA TRP A 81 4.13 6.31 -4.35
C TRP A 81 5.61 6.08 -4.06
N GLY A 82 6.34 5.42 -4.96
CA GLY A 82 7.76 5.13 -4.76
C GLY A 82 8.62 6.38 -4.56
N HIS A 83 8.24 7.51 -5.15
CA HIS A 83 8.93 8.79 -4.95
C HIS A 83 8.69 9.42 -3.57
N LEU A 84 7.55 9.12 -2.92
CA LEU A 84 7.22 9.59 -1.56
C LEU A 84 7.94 8.74 -0.51
N LEU A 85 8.13 7.46 -0.81
CA LEU A 85 8.80 6.48 0.05
C LEU A 85 10.30 6.38 -0.21
N ALA A 86 10.78 6.95 -1.32
CA ALA A 86 12.20 7.16 -1.54
C ALA A 86 12.73 8.03 -0.40
N ARG A 87 13.43 7.38 0.54
CA ARG A 87 14.25 8.09 1.52
C ARG A 87 15.05 9.15 0.73
N PRO A 88 15.06 10.43 1.14
CA PRO A 88 16.00 11.37 0.56
C PRO A 88 17.35 10.69 0.70
N ALA A 89 17.95 10.38 -0.46
CA ALA A 89 19.12 9.54 -0.55
C ALA A 89 20.09 9.99 0.53
N ASP A 90 20.62 9.01 1.27
CA ASP A 90 21.92 9.07 1.90
C ASP A 90 22.79 10.07 1.11
N VAL A 91 22.86 11.31 1.60
CA VAL A 91 23.77 12.30 1.03
C VAL A 91 25.13 11.75 1.46
N PRO A 92 25.97 11.22 0.56
CA PRO A 92 27.30 10.83 0.96
C PRO A 92 27.95 12.11 1.51
N ALA A 93 28.27 12.09 2.80
CA ALA A 93 28.95 13.19 3.46
C ALA A 93 30.18 13.56 2.60
N PRO A 94 30.40 14.84 2.28
CA PRO A 94 31.58 15.23 1.53
C PRO A 94 32.83 14.79 2.29
N ALA A 95 33.73 14.13 1.56
CA ALA A 95 35.01 13.60 2.02
C ALA A 95 35.93 14.65 2.66
#